data_AF-A0A7L9BU71-F1
#
_entry.id   AF-A0A7L9BU71-F1
#
_cell.length_a   1.000
_cell.length_b   1.000
_cell.length_c   1.000
_cell.angle_alpha   90.00
_cell.angle_beta   90.00
_cell.angle_gamma   90.00
#
_symmetry.space_group_name_H-M   'P 1'
#
loop_
_entity.id
_entity.type
_entity.pdbx_description
1 polymer ?
#
loop_
_entity_poly.entity_id
_entity_poly.type
_entity_poly.pdbx_seq_one_letter_code
_entity_poly.pdbx_strand_id
1 'polypeptide(L)'
;MRFTFACIRCGCLLEAHAGMCGEQARCPTCGGDFIIPQVDPRTGIALGSAAPADDGQLPTPMHAYAAAGTRAPKIERDETGEPYIVCPRCQRHMPIEANLCTICGIPFTIEGAATVTKTTSPLQIISTWALTTGVLALLSSCVPALGLLSIGLGCLAIRRARRRSIPAAAAGLPKAWAGIILGSVSLALFALFWSGWVW
;
A
#
# COMPACT_ATOMS: atom_id res chain seq x y z
N MET A 1 23.65 22.77 19.34
CA MET A 1 22.61 22.62 18.31
C MET A 1 22.44 21.14 17.99
N ARG A 2 21.21 20.63 17.92
CA ARG A 2 20.90 19.27 17.45
C ARG A 2 20.35 19.34 16.04
N PHE A 3 20.65 18.33 15.22
CA PHE A 3 20.14 18.22 13.86
C PHE A 3 19.91 16.75 13.51
N THR A 4 19.05 16.52 12.51
CA THR A 4 18.67 15.17 12.07
C THR A 4 19.15 14.90 10.65
N PHE A 5 19.54 13.66 10.38
CA PHE A 5 19.91 13.19 9.04
C PHE A 5 19.50 11.71 8.89
N ALA A 6 19.39 11.23 7.65
CA ALA A 6 19.03 9.84 7.39
C ALA A 6 20.25 8.97 7.07
N CYS A 7 20.23 7.71 7.52
CA CYS A 7 21.16 6.68 7.05
C CYS A 7 20.75 6.22 5.65
N ILE A 8 21.66 6.31 4.67
CA ILE A 8 21.36 5.91 3.27
C ILE A 8 21.06 4.41 3.17
N ARG A 9 21.69 3.58 4.01
CA ARG A 9 21.57 2.11 3.93
C ARG A 9 20.23 1.58 4.42
N CYS A 10 19.71 2.11 5.52
CA CYS A 10 18.47 1.60 6.15
C CYS A 10 17.33 2.62 6.23
N GLY A 11 17.57 3.88 5.87
CA GLY A 11 16.57 4.95 5.96
C GLY A 11 16.26 5.42 7.38
N CYS A 12 16.96 4.92 8.40
CA CYS A 12 16.75 5.33 9.79
C CYS A 12 17.10 6.82 9.97
N LEU A 13 16.21 7.58 10.62
CA LEU A 13 16.44 8.97 11.00
C LEU A 13 17.31 9.00 12.26
N LEU A 14 18.46 9.66 12.17
CA LEU A 14 19.46 9.78 13.21
C LEU A 14 19.54 11.23 13.68
N GLU A 15 19.85 11.43 14.97
CA GLU A 15 20.01 12.74 15.59
C GLU A 15 21.44 12.87 16.11
N ALA A 16 22.09 14.00 15.83
CA ALA A 16 23.42 14.31 16.35
C ALA A 16 23.53 15.76 16.80
N HIS A 17 24.61 16.05 17.51
CA HIS A 17 24.97 17.40 17.92
C HIS A 17 26.00 18.01 16.96
N ALA A 18 25.96 19.32 16.77
CA ALA A 18 26.92 20.03 15.91
C ALA A 18 28.40 19.82 16.32
N GLY A 19 28.68 19.50 17.58
CA GLY A 19 30.02 19.15 18.04
C GLY A 19 30.52 17.77 17.59
N MET A 20 29.62 16.91 17.09
CA MET A 20 29.94 15.57 16.59
C MET A 20 30.16 15.55 15.07
N CYS A 21 30.06 16.70 14.39
CA CYS A 21 30.26 16.78 12.95
C CYS A 21 31.66 16.32 12.56
N GLY A 22 31.75 15.38 11.62
CA GLY A 22 33.02 14.78 11.20
C GLY A 22 33.51 13.62 12.07
N GLU A 23 32.84 13.31 13.18
CA GLU A 23 33.16 12.11 13.98
C GLU A 23 32.62 10.84 13.31
N GLN A 24 33.31 9.73 13.58
CA GLN A 24 32.88 8.40 13.15
C GLN A 24 31.82 7.88 14.11
N ALA A 25 30.69 7.45 13.57
CA ALA A 25 29.57 6.91 14.32
C ALA A 25 29.04 5.63 13.66
N ARG A 26 28.26 4.86 14.42
CA ARG A 26 27.67 3.61 13.97
C ARG A 26 26.15 3.67 14.03
N CYS A 27 25.48 3.23 12.97
CA CYS A 27 24.03 3.25 12.91
C CYS A 27 23.46 2.19 13.88
N PRO A 28 22.58 2.54 14.83
CA PRO A 28 22.02 1.57 15.77
C PRO A 28 21.11 0.55 15.10
N THR A 29 20.57 0.87 13.91
CA THR A 29 19.59 0.04 13.20
C THR A 29 20.25 -0.99 12.29
N CYS A 30 21.20 -0.58 11.45
CA CYS A 30 21.86 -1.49 10.51
C CYS A 30 23.31 -1.83 10.87
N GLY A 31 23.88 -1.20 11.90
CA GLY A 31 25.26 -1.42 12.30
C GLY A 31 26.30 -0.86 11.34
N GLY A 32 25.93 -0.10 10.31
CA GLY A 32 26.88 0.51 9.37
C GLY A 32 27.64 1.68 9.98
N ASP A 33 28.94 1.74 9.76
CA ASP A 33 29.82 2.83 10.19
C ASP A 33 29.77 3.97 9.17
N PHE A 34 29.58 5.21 9.64
CA PHE A 34 29.48 6.41 8.81
C PHE A 34 30.16 7.61 9.49
N ILE A 35 30.41 8.67 8.73
CA ILE A 35 30.87 9.96 9.26
C ILE A 35 29.67 10.88 9.41
N ILE A 36 29.53 11.51 10.58
CA ILE A 36 28.42 12.44 10.85
C ILE A 36 28.54 13.66 9.91
N PRO A 37 27.50 13.95 9.09
CA PRO A 37 27.57 15.01 8.10
C PRO A 37 27.64 16.39 8.77
N GLN A 38 28.29 17.34 8.09
CA GLN A 38 28.34 18.73 8.52
C GLN A 38 26.93 19.33 8.54
N VAL A 39 26.69 20.26 9.46
CA VAL A 39 25.43 21.01 9.55
C VAL A 39 25.64 22.42 9.01
N ASP A 40 24.69 22.92 8.22
CA ASP A 40 24.69 24.32 7.80
C ASP A 40 24.41 25.21 9.04
N PRO A 41 25.33 26.09 9.44
CA PRO A 41 25.18 26.92 10.64
C PRO A 41 24.03 27.93 10.54
N ARG A 42 23.53 28.24 9.34
CA ARG A 42 22.41 29.17 9.15
C ARG A 42 21.05 28.48 9.25
N THR A 43 20.92 27.29 8.68
CA THR A 43 19.63 26.59 8.57
C THR A 43 19.46 25.48 9.60
N GLY A 44 20.55 24.95 10.16
CA GLY A 44 20.52 23.80 11.05
C GLY A 44 20.27 22.46 10.35
N ILE A 45 20.33 22.44 9.01
CA ILE A 45 20.07 21.26 8.19
C ILE A 45 21.40 20.57 7.89
N ALA A 46 21.41 19.24 7.91
CA ALA A 46 22.58 18.47 7.49
C ALA A 46 22.89 18.72 6.00
N LEU A 47 24.14 19.00 5.68
CA LEU A 47 24.65 19.18 4.31
C LEU A 47 24.74 17.86 3.53
N GLY A 48 24.47 16.73 4.18
CA GLY A 48 24.50 15.40 3.57
C GLY A 48 23.76 14.35 4.40
N SER A 49 23.61 13.16 3.83
CA SER A 49 23.10 11.97 4.53
C SER A 49 24.26 11.13 5.06
N ALA A 50 23.99 10.25 6.03
CA ALA A 50 24.99 9.31 6.50
C ALA A 50 25.21 8.22 5.44
N ALA A 51 26.32 8.36 4.71
CA ALA A 51 26.84 7.37 3.79
C ALA A 51 27.73 6.39 4.59
N PRO A 52 27.27 5.16 4.86
CA PRO A 52 28.13 4.18 5.48
C PRO A 52 29.27 3.81 4.54
N ALA A 53 30.43 3.47 5.12
CA ALA A 53 31.54 2.90 4.35
C ALA A 53 31.05 1.64 3.64
N ASP A 54 31.48 1.46 2.38
CA ASP A 54 31.14 0.28 1.59
C ASP A 54 31.82 -0.94 2.23
N ASP A 55 31.05 -1.68 3.02
CA ASP A 55 31.47 -2.89 3.73
C ASP A 55 31.25 -4.15 2.88
N GLY A 56 30.86 -4.01 1.60
CA GLY A 56 30.58 -5.11 0.69
C GLY A 56 29.35 -5.94 1.10
N GLN A 57 28.62 -5.55 2.15
CA GLN A 57 27.41 -6.22 2.59
C GLN A 57 26.19 -5.52 1.98
N LEU A 58 25.44 -6.26 1.16
CA LEU A 58 24.14 -5.82 0.67
C LEU A 58 23.26 -5.38 1.85
N PRO A 59 22.53 -4.26 1.74
CA PRO A 59 21.62 -3.83 2.79
C PRO A 59 20.66 -4.97 3.09
N THR A 60 20.68 -5.48 4.32
CA THR A 60 19.66 -6.43 4.78
C THR A 60 18.31 -5.76 4.59
N PRO A 61 17.38 -6.36 3.83
CA PRO A 61 16.10 -5.75 3.53
C PRO A 61 15.40 -5.43 4.85
N MET A 62 15.22 -4.14 5.12
CA MET A 62 14.47 -3.70 6.29
C MET A 62 13.01 -4.04 6.03
N HIS A 63 12.48 -5.03 6.74
CA HIS A 63 11.07 -5.38 6.66
C HIS A 63 10.24 -4.12 6.97
N ALA A 64 9.52 -3.59 5.97
CA ALA A 64 8.74 -2.33 6.03
C ALA A 64 7.92 -2.17 7.32
N TYR A 65 7.46 -3.29 7.86
CA TYR A 65 6.54 -3.33 8.97
C TYR A 65 7.19 -3.31 10.35
N ALA A 66 8.52 -3.36 10.47
CA ALA A 66 9.18 -3.13 11.77
C ALA A 66 8.84 -1.73 12.34
N ALA A 67 8.58 -0.75 11.48
CA ALA A 67 8.17 0.60 11.86
C ALA A 67 6.65 0.75 12.13
N ALA A 68 5.84 -0.27 11.86
CA ALA A 68 4.37 -0.18 11.97
C ALA A 68 3.82 -0.41 13.41
N GLY A 69 4.71 -0.54 14.40
CA GLY A 69 4.35 -0.72 15.81
C GLY A 69 3.44 -1.94 16.02
N THR A 70 2.27 -1.73 16.60
CA THR A 70 1.28 -2.79 16.90
C THR A 70 0.67 -3.46 15.66
N ARG A 71 0.91 -2.93 14.46
CA ARG A 71 0.47 -3.55 13.18
C ARG A 71 1.58 -4.31 12.46
N ALA A 72 2.77 -4.42 13.07
CA ALA A 72 3.84 -5.25 12.57
C ALA A 72 3.42 -6.73 12.56
N PRO A 73 3.76 -7.50 11.51
CA PRO A 73 3.52 -8.93 11.51
C PRO A 73 4.37 -9.58 12.61
N LYS A 74 3.76 -10.50 13.35
CA LYS A 74 4.44 -11.19 14.45
C LYS A 74 5.28 -12.33 13.88
N ILE A 75 6.52 -12.45 14.32
CA ILE A 75 7.39 -13.59 13.98
C ILE A 75 7.29 -14.57 15.13
N GLU A 76 6.82 -15.77 14.84
CA GLU A 76 6.74 -16.89 15.79
C GLU A 76 7.66 -18.02 15.32
N ARG A 77 7.93 -18.98 16.20
CA ARG A 77 8.74 -20.16 15.89
C ARG A 77 7.86 -21.39 16.04
N ASP A 78 8.01 -22.34 15.13
CA ASP A 78 7.30 -23.62 15.23
C ASP A 78 7.95 -24.53 16.29
N GLU A 79 7.43 -25.75 16.44
CA GLU A 79 7.97 -26.75 17.37
C GLU A 79 9.39 -27.22 16.98
N THR A 80 9.78 -27.06 15.71
CA THR A 80 11.11 -27.41 15.20
C THR A 80 12.13 -26.26 15.36
N GLY A 81 11.67 -25.06 15.72
CA GLY A 81 12.46 -23.85 15.93
C GLY A 81 12.58 -22.96 14.68
N GLU A 82 11.94 -23.33 13.57
CA GLU A 82 11.92 -22.54 12.34
C GLU A 82 11.03 -21.30 12.48
N PRO A 83 11.53 -20.10 12.13
CA PRO A 83 10.75 -18.88 12.26
C PRO A 83 9.76 -18.72 11.10
N TYR A 84 8.52 -18.35 11.42
CA TYR A 84 7.48 -18.03 10.45
C TYR A 84 6.79 -16.71 10.79
N ILE A 85 6.19 -16.09 9.78
CA ILE A 85 5.47 -14.82 9.89
C ILE A 85 3.97 -15.11 10.06
N VAL A 86 3.35 -14.54 11.09
CA VAL A 86 1.89 -14.53 11.27
C VAL A 86 1.31 -13.28 10.63
N CYS A 87 0.50 -13.48 9.60
CA CYS A 87 -0.17 -12.37 8.93
C CYS A 87 -1.15 -11.66 9.90
N PRO A 88 -1.01 -10.34 10.15
CA PRO A 88 -1.86 -9.64 11.13
C PRO A 88 -3.34 -9.58 10.71
N ARG A 89 -3.64 -9.83 9.44
CA ARG A 89 -4.98 -9.70 8.87
C ARG A 89 -5.73 -11.02 8.72
N CYS A 90 -5.07 -12.08 8.25
CA CYS A 90 -5.70 -13.39 8.08
C CYS A 90 -5.17 -14.46 9.04
N GLN A 91 -4.21 -14.11 9.91
CA GLN A 91 -3.59 -15.01 10.91
C GLN A 91 -2.99 -16.29 10.30
N ARG A 92 -2.73 -16.28 8.99
CA ARG A 92 -2.09 -17.40 8.28
C ARG A 92 -0.59 -17.38 8.54
N HIS A 93 -0.01 -18.57 8.73
CA HIS A 93 1.43 -18.75 8.84
C HIS A 93 2.05 -18.68 7.44
N MET A 94 3.13 -17.91 7.32
CA MET A 94 3.85 -17.66 6.08
C MET A 94 5.34 -17.88 6.33
N PRO A 95 6.12 -18.35 5.34
CA PRO A 95 7.57 -18.47 5.48
C PRO A 95 8.21 -17.10 5.70
N ILE A 96 9.35 -17.07 6.41
CA ILE A 96 10.01 -15.81 6.79
C ILE A 96 10.52 -14.99 5.59
N GLU A 97 10.78 -15.65 4.46
CA GLU A 97 11.20 -15.01 3.21
C GLU A 97 10.01 -14.42 2.41
N ALA A 98 8.77 -14.59 2.86
CA ALA A 98 7.61 -14.09 2.14
C ALA A 98 7.58 -12.55 2.13
N ASN A 99 7.55 -11.96 0.93
CA ASN A 99 7.37 -10.51 0.76
C ASN A 99 5.90 -10.07 0.97
N LEU A 100 4.95 -10.98 0.79
CA LEU A 100 3.52 -10.73 0.85
C LEU A 100 2.77 -11.97 1.33
N CYS A 101 1.61 -11.76 1.95
CA CYS A 101 0.70 -12.85 2.28
C CYS A 101 0.06 -13.42 1.00
N THR A 102 0.23 -14.71 0.74
CA THR A 102 -0.34 -15.38 -0.44
C THR A 102 -1.87 -15.44 -0.42
N ILE A 103 -2.50 -15.32 0.75
CA ILE A 103 -3.95 -15.37 0.92
C ILE A 103 -4.59 -13.99 0.74
N CYS A 104 -4.14 -13.00 1.51
CA CYS A 104 -4.78 -11.68 1.58
C CYS A 104 -4.02 -10.57 0.83
N GLY A 105 -2.82 -10.85 0.34
CA GLY A 105 -1.99 -9.91 -0.42
C GLY A 105 -1.47 -8.74 0.40
N ILE A 106 -1.48 -8.81 1.74
CA ILE A 106 -0.85 -7.76 2.55
C ILE A 106 0.66 -7.88 2.38
N PRO A 107 1.37 -6.79 2.06
CA PRO A 107 2.82 -6.83 2.01
C PRO A 107 3.38 -6.99 3.42
N PHE A 108 4.51 -7.67 3.55
CA PHE A 108 5.31 -7.74 4.79
C PHE A 108 6.60 -6.92 4.67
N THR A 109 7.02 -6.65 3.43
CA THR A 109 8.25 -5.93 3.10
C THR A 109 7.97 -4.73 2.18
N ILE A 110 8.96 -3.84 1.99
CA ILE A 110 8.79 -2.63 1.16
C ILE A 110 8.68 -3.07 -0.31
N GLU A 111 9.46 -4.06 -0.67
CA GLU A 111 9.48 -4.76 -1.95
C GLU A 111 8.11 -5.40 -2.23
N GLY A 112 7.51 -6.02 -1.21
CA GLY A 112 6.12 -6.49 -1.24
C GLY A 112 5.12 -5.36 -1.50
N ALA A 113 5.29 -4.18 -0.88
CA ALA A 113 4.39 -3.06 -1.11
C ALA A 113 4.52 -2.49 -2.54
N ALA A 114 5.73 -2.44 -3.08
CA ALA A 114 6.01 -2.02 -4.45
C ALA A 114 5.42 -3.00 -5.49
N THR A 115 5.38 -4.29 -5.19
CA THR A 115 4.75 -5.29 -6.08
C THR A 115 3.22 -5.20 -6.07
N VAL A 116 2.59 -4.98 -4.91
CA VAL A 116 1.12 -4.82 -4.81
C VAL A 116 0.63 -3.57 -5.55
N THR A 117 1.40 -2.49 -5.55
CA THR A 117 1.06 -1.25 -6.27
C THR A 117 1.17 -1.39 -7.79
N LYS A 118 2.07 -2.25 -8.28
CA LYS A 118 2.25 -2.52 -9.72
C LYS A 118 1.34 -3.62 -10.25
N THR A 119 0.87 -4.55 -9.41
CA THR A 119 0.10 -5.71 -9.86
C THR A 119 -1.39 -5.38 -9.96
N THR A 120 -1.96 -5.43 -11.16
CA THR A 120 -3.41 -5.25 -11.37
C THR A 120 -4.18 -6.38 -10.68
N SER A 121 -4.74 -6.11 -9.51
CA SER A 121 -5.49 -7.13 -8.78
C SER A 121 -6.78 -7.52 -9.52
N PRO A 122 -7.27 -8.77 -9.42
CA PRO A 122 -8.53 -9.17 -10.05
C PRO A 122 -9.73 -8.33 -9.56
N LEU A 123 -9.65 -7.76 -8.35
CA LEU A 123 -10.66 -6.80 -7.87
C LEU A 123 -10.59 -5.48 -8.64
N GLN A 124 -9.40 -4.96 -8.95
CA GLN A 124 -9.24 -3.75 -9.75
C GLN A 124 -9.85 -3.94 -11.15
N ILE A 125 -9.68 -5.13 -11.74
CA ILE A 125 -10.29 -5.47 -13.02
C ILE A 125 -11.82 -5.37 -12.91
N ILE A 126 -12.44 -6.05 -11.93
CA ILE A 126 -13.91 -6.02 -11.75
C ILE A 126 -14.42 -4.59 -11.48
N SER A 127 -13.74 -3.82 -10.65
CA SER A 127 -14.10 -2.43 -10.36
C SER A 127 -13.97 -1.53 -11.60
N THR A 128 -13.01 -1.81 -12.48
CA THR A 128 -12.86 -1.09 -13.75
C THR A 128 -13.97 -1.47 -14.72
N TRP A 129 -14.33 -2.76 -14.82
CA TRP A 129 -15.49 -3.20 -15.61
C TRP A 129 -16.80 -2.58 -15.12
N ALA A 130 -17.01 -2.44 -13.82
CA ALA A 130 -18.19 -1.77 -13.27
C ALA A 130 -18.27 -0.30 -13.70
N LEU A 131 -17.13 0.40 -13.73
CA LEU A 131 -17.07 1.79 -14.20
C LEU A 131 -17.31 1.89 -15.71
N THR A 132 -16.61 1.08 -16.52
CA THR A 132 -16.74 1.14 -17.99
C THR A 132 -18.15 0.76 -18.43
N THR A 133 -18.76 -0.26 -17.83
CA THR A 133 -20.16 -0.61 -18.09
C THR A 133 -21.13 0.48 -17.64
N GLY A 134 -20.87 1.16 -16.52
CA GLY A 134 -21.66 2.30 -16.06
C GLY A 134 -21.63 3.49 -17.04
N VAL A 135 -20.45 3.84 -17.56
CA VAL A 135 -20.32 4.90 -18.59
C VAL A 135 -21.03 4.49 -19.88
N LEU A 136 -20.88 3.23 -20.31
CA LEU A 136 -21.55 2.72 -21.52
C LEU A 136 -23.08 2.72 -21.37
N ALA A 137 -23.58 2.39 -20.19
CA ALA A 137 -25.01 2.41 -19.87
C ALA A 137 -25.61 3.83 -19.90
N LEU A 138 -24.80 4.86 -19.61
CA LEU A 138 -25.25 6.25 -19.66
C LEU A 138 -25.35 6.74 -21.10
N LEU A 139 -24.45 6.31 -21.99
CA LEU A 139 -24.50 6.58 -23.43
C LEU A 139 -25.60 5.76 -24.14
N SER A 140 -25.85 4.54 -23.68
CA SER A 140 -26.86 3.62 -24.21
C SER A 140 -28.05 3.53 -23.26
N SER A 141 -28.68 4.68 -22.97
CA SER A 141 -29.79 4.79 -22.03
C SER A 141 -31.00 3.92 -22.41
N CYS A 142 -31.15 3.55 -23.68
CA CYS A 142 -32.24 2.70 -24.17
C CYS A 142 -32.13 1.23 -23.73
N VAL A 143 -31.00 0.79 -23.17
CA VAL A 143 -30.76 -0.62 -22.80
C VAL A 143 -30.64 -0.76 -21.27
N PRO A 144 -31.75 -0.98 -20.55
CA PRO A 144 -31.75 -1.02 -19.08
C PRO A 144 -30.91 -2.18 -18.50
N ALA A 145 -30.66 -3.23 -19.29
CA ALA A 145 -29.83 -4.37 -18.90
C ALA A 145 -28.39 -3.96 -18.53
N LEU A 146 -27.83 -2.93 -19.19
CA LEU A 146 -26.48 -2.43 -18.89
C LEU A 146 -26.40 -1.74 -17.52
N GLY A 147 -27.46 -1.02 -17.13
CA GLY A 147 -27.57 -0.41 -15.80
C GLY A 147 -27.63 -1.44 -14.68
N LEU A 148 -28.39 -2.53 -14.87
CA LEU A 148 -28.46 -3.63 -13.88
C LEU A 148 -27.12 -4.37 -13.76
N LEU A 149 -26.43 -4.60 -14.88
CA LEU A 149 -25.11 -5.24 -14.90
C LEU A 149 -24.04 -4.42 -14.16
N SER A 150 -24.00 -3.10 -14.36
CA SER A 150 -23.01 -2.23 -13.68
C SER A 150 -23.23 -2.20 -12.15
N ILE A 151 -24.49 -2.13 -11.70
CA ILE A 151 -24.86 -2.21 -10.28
C ILE A 151 -24.47 -3.58 -9.71
N GLY A 152 -24.76 -4.67 -10.43
CA GLY A 152 -24.42 -6.04 -10.02
C GLY A 152 -22.92 -6.25 -9.85
N LEU A 153 -22.12 -5.80 -10.82
CA LEU A 153 -20.65 -5.87 -10.77
C LEU A 153 -20.08 -5.01 -9.64
N GLY A 154 -20.61 -3.80 -9.44
CA GLY A 154 -20.22 -2.92 -8.33
C GLY A 154 -20.51 -3.54 -6.97
N CYS A 155 -21.70 -4.11 -6.78
CA CYS A 155 -22.08 -4.80 -5.53
C CYS A 155 -21.21 -6.04 -5.28
N LEU A 156 -20.91 -6.81 -6.32
CA LEU A 156 -20.03 -7.97 -6.22
C LEU A 156 -18.60 -7.57 -5.83
N ALA A 157 -18.08 -6.48 -6.40
CA ALA A 157 -16.77 -5.94 -6.06
C ALA A 157 -16.71 -5.51 -4.58
N ILE A 158 -17.73 -4.80 -4.08
CA ILE A 158 -17.82 -4.38 -2.68
C ILE A 158 -17.93 -5.58 -1.74
N ARG A 159 -18.78 -6.57 -2.08
CA ARG A 159 -18.93 -7.80 -1.28
C ARG A 159 -17.63 -8.60 -1.22
N ARG A 160 -16.92 -8.74 -2.35
CA ARG A 160 -15.60 -9.40 -2.41
C ARG A 160 -14.53 -8.62 -1.64
N ALA A 161 -14.53 -7.29 -1.73
CA ALA A 161 -13.59 -6.44 -1.00
C ALA A 161 -13.81 -6.56 0.52
N ARG A 162 -15.07 -6.53 0.98
CA ARG A 162 -15.43 -6.73 2.39
C ARG A 162 -15.05 -8.12 2.89
N ARG A 163 -15.39 -9.19 2.15
CA ARG A 163 -15.02 -10.56 2.53
C ARG A 163 -13.51 -10.77 2.62
N ARG A 164 -12.75 -10.13 1.74
CA ARG A 164 -11.29 -10.21 1.75
C ARG A 164 -10.65 -9.18 2.67
N SER A 165 -11.39 -8.28 3.32
CA SER A 165 -10.90 -7.16 4.17
C SER A 165 -9.86 -6.24 3.50
N ILE A 166 -9.93 -6.07 2.17
CA ILE A 166 -8.92 -5.29 1.41
C ILE A 166 -9.10 -3.80 1.68
N PRO A 167 -8.02 -3.03 1.94
CA PRO A 167 -8.13 -1.59 2.13
C PRO A 167 -8.80 -0.92 0.92
N ALA A 168 -9.70 0.01 1.22
CA ALA A 168 -10.62 0.61 0.25
C ALA A 168 -9.93 1.15 -1.01
N ALA A 169 -8.77 1.78 -0.83
CA ALA A 169 -7.97 2.34 -1.91
C ALA A 169 -7.39 1.25 -2.83
N ALA A 170 -6.88 0.15 -2.26
CA ALA A 170 -6.27 -0.94 -3.04
C ALA A 170 -7.31 -1.77 -3.82
N ALA A 171 -8.52 -1.90 -3.27
CA ALA A 171 -9.64 -2.62 -3.91
C ALA A 171 -10.30 -1.85 -5.07
N GLY A 172 -9.95 -0.57 -5.27
CA GLY A 172 -10.62 0.28 -6.24
C GLY A 172 -12.09 0.55 -5.90
N LEU A 173 -12.45 0.55 -4.60
CA LEU A 173 -13.81 0.86 -4.14
C LEU A 173 -14.39 2.18 -4.70
N PRO A 174 -13.65 3.29 -4.85
CA PRO A 174 -14.22 4.49 -5.46
C PRO A 174 -14.69 4.25 -6.90
N LYS A 175 -13.99 3.42 -7.68
CA LYS A 175 -14.41 3.04 -9.05
C LYS A 175 -15.68 2.20 -9.04
N ALA A 176 -15.80 1.27 -8.10
CA ALA A 176 -17.01 0.46 -7.93
C ALA A 176 -18.23 1.31 -7.54
N TRP A 177 -18.06 2.26 -6.61
CA TRP A 177 -19.13 3.20 -6.24
C TRP A 177 -19.54 4.10 -7.39
N ALA A 178 -18.59 4.64 -8.15
CA ALA A 178 -18.88 5.42 -9.34
C ALA A 178 -19.70 4.62 -10.38
N GLY A 179 -19.36 3.34 -10.61
CA GLY A 179 -20.13 2.45 -11.47
C GLY A 179 -21.58 2.25 -11.00
N ILE A 180 -21.80 2.04 -9.70
CA ILE A 180 -23.15 1.90 -9.12
C ILE A 180 -23.97 3.18 -9.30
N ILE A 181 -23.38 4.34 -9.03
CA ILE A 181 -24.05 5.64 -9.17
C ILE A 181 -24.45 5.86 -10.62
N LEU A 182 -23.51 5.70 -11.57
CA LEU A 182 -23.79 5.85 -13.00
C LEU A 182 -24.87 4.87 -13.50
N GLY A 183 -24.82 3.61 -13.06
CA GLY A 183 -25.85 2.61 -13.37
C GLY A 183 -27.23 2.99 -12.85
N SER A 184 -27.31 3.51 -11.63
CA SER A 184 -28.57 3.97 -11.02
C SER A 184 -29.16 5.19 -11.74
N VAL A 185 -28.31 6.14 -12.15
CA VAL A 185 -28.73 7.32 -12.93
C VAL A 185 -29.25 6.89 -14.30
N SER A 186 -28.57 5.96 -14.99
CA SER A 186 -29.02 5.41 -16.28
C SER A 186 -30.41 4.77 -16.17
N LEU A 187 -30.66 3.96 -15.13
CA LEU A 187 -31.99 3.37 -14.88
C LEU A 187 -33.07 4.41 -14.59
N ALA A 188 -32.74 5.47 -13.85
CA ALA A 188 -33.67 6.56 -13.57
C ALA A 188 -34.03 7.33 -14.85
N LEU A 189 -33.05 7.63 -15.70
CA LEU A 189 -33.27 8.28 -17.00
C LEU A 189 -34.13 7.41 -17.92
N PHE A 190 -33.87 6.10 -17.98
CA PHE A 190 -34.70 5.16 -18.74
C PHE A 190 -36.15 5.14 -18.23
N ALA A 191 -36.35 5.10 -16.91
CA ALA A 191 -37.69 5.13 -16.32
C ALA A 191 -38.44 6.43 -16.63
N LEU A 192 -37.78 7.58 -16.55
CA LEU A 192 -38.34 8.89 -16.91
C LEU A 192 -38.70 8.99 -18.40
N PHE A 193 -37.85 8.43 -19.26
CA PHE A 193 -38.12 8.38 -20.70
C PHE A 193 -39.32 7.48 -21.01
N TRP A 194 -39.42 6.32 -20.36
CA TRP A 194 -40.53 5.38 -20.55
C TRP A 194 -41.86 5.87 -19.97
N SER A 195 -41.84 6.62 -18.86
CA SER A 195 -43.05 7.14 -18.22
C SER A 195 -43.74 8.26 -19.00
N GLY A 196 -43.23 8.61 -20.21
CA GLY A 196 -43.82 9.63 -21.07
C GLY A 196 -43.73 11.05 -20.51
N TRP A 197 -42.91 11.28 -19.48
CA TRP A 197 -42.79 12.59 -18.82
C TRP A 197 -42.01 13.61 -19.65
N VAL A 198 -41.33 13.16 -20.70
CA VAL A 198 -40.45 13.98 -21.56
C VAL A 198 -41.11 14.25 -22.93
N TRP A 199 -42.37 13.88 -23.10
CA TRP A 199 -43.15 14.14 -24.31
C TRP A 199 -44.36 15.03 -24.03
#